data_AF-W9W3N3-F1
#
_entry.id   AF-W9W3N3-F1
#
_cell.length_a   1.000
_cell.length_b   1.000
_cell.length_c   1.000
_cell.angle_alpha   90.00
_cell.angle_beta   90.00
_cell.angle_gamma   90.00
#
_symmetry.space_group_name_H-M   'P 1'
#
loop_
_entity.id
_entity.type
_entity.pdbx_description
1 polymer ?
#
loop_
_entity_poly.entity_id
_entity_poly.type
_entity_poly.pdbx_seq_one_letter_code
_entity_poly.pdbx_strand_id
1 'polypeptide(L)'
;MLLQPDTRPISQEQLVNEVKGIYAGLVMVEKKCVEICQQQSQSTVKLSNEQWQALIALHRTLLHEHHDFFLASQHPTASPALRRLPAKYAMPARMWRHGIHSFLELLRHRLPYSLEHMLSFVYLAYQMMALLMESVPAFHETWIECLGDLARYRMAIEEADLRDRETWANVARMWYNRASDRSPETGRIMHHLAVLARPNIVCQLFYYSKALVSVNPFPNARDSIMLLFNPLLEAYGLPSQNPKKEAIVSKYAKFDYSLVTAAGVLFTKGFIHDYCVHVYLFASELDNHIARSGSNWKVQGTEVASGLISWILDFGSEESFLWGAFRAHHDKLKGTQTELLPANVASRMDHIAKEDSHRKFWMDNELSAADFRQVSPSAGDQPGMKFTSSEQVTSYAVPVWAHTVAIVASKVGDRNILPFLHVTLAFLWSLSYVPGGLIYLENDIPWAKLVLSLNTLSRSGVVDARVESSEFPQQQSGTGRQLPEDFLIRGLVWAPFYFPPDFFEGQVVDEDERTLELPSHAAPRAERCIWLGARLASLNRYITYNLTTKQFGCTKFALSLPGHSSMNTLHVLAPAPASERDVSMTDV
;
A
#
# COMPACT_ATOMS: atom_id res chain seq x y z
N MET A 1 -23.57 -19.13 49.60
CA MET A 1 -22.85 -19.84 48.53
C MET A 1 -23.88 -20.40 47.57
N LEU A 2 -24.02 -19.83 46.37
CA LEU A 2 -24.78 -20.46 45.30
C LEU A 2 -23.95 -21.64 44.76
N LEU A 3 -24.45 -22.86 44.93
CA LEU A 3 -23.88 -24.08 44.34
C LEU A 3 -24.02 -23.98 42.82
N GLN A 4 -22.91 -23.92 42.10
CA GLN A 4 -22.93 -24.12 40.65
C GLN A 4 -23.43 -25.56 40.37
N PRO A 5 -24.38 -25.76 39.44
CA PRO A 5 -24.85 -27.09 39.10
C PRO A 5 -23.72 -27.92 38.47
N ASP A 6 -23.61 -29.20 38.87
CA ASP A 6 -22.66 -30.17 38.31
C ASP A 6 -22.91 -30.33 36.80
N THR A 7 -22.04 -29.74 35.98
CA THR A 7 -22.04 -29.93 34.54
C THR A 7 -21.17 -31.14 34.20
N ARG A 8 -21.79 -32.25 33.76
CA ARG A 8 -21.04 -33.41 33.28
C ARG A 8 -20.26 -33.00 32.02
N PRO A 9 -18.94 -33.28 31.94
CA PRO A 9 -18.15 -32.92 30.76
C PRO A 9 -18.62 -33.73 29.54
N ILE A 10 -18.80 -33.05 28.39
CA ILE A 10 -19.21 -33.67 27.12
C ILE A 10 -18.13 -34.65 26.62
N SER A 11 -18.54 -35.86 26.20
CA SER A 11 -17.62 -36.82 25.62
C SER A 11 -17.24 -36.44 24.18
N GLN A 12 -16.09 -36.92 23.70
CA GLN A 12 -15.66 -36.65 22.33
C GLN A 12 -16.64 -37.21 21.29
N GLU A 13 -17.25 -38.37 21.55
CA GLU A 13 -18.25 -38.98 20.66
C GLU A 13 -19.54 -38.15 20.63
N GLN A 14 -20.01 -37.67 21.79
CA GLN A 14 -21.17 -36.77 21.86
C GLN A 14 -20.90 -35.48 21.07
N LEU A 15 -19.71 -34.89 21.23
CA LEU A 15 -19.33 -33.70 20.49
C LEU A 15 -19.26 -33.94 18.97
N VAL A 16 -18.77 -35.10 18.52
CA VAL A 16 -18.78 -35.45 17.09
C VAL A 16 -20.21 -35.50 16.55
N ASN A 17 -21.14 -36.10 17.29
CA ASN A 17 -22.54 -36.19 16.87
C ASN A 17 -23.22 -34.81 16.87
N GLU A 18 -22.91 -33.97 17.85
CA GLU A 18 -23.40 -32.58 17.92
C GLU A 18 -22.93 -31.77 16.71
N VAL A 19 -21.62 -31.79 16.41
CA VAL A 19 -21.05 -31.07 15.25
C VAL A 19 -21.68 -31.54 13.94
N LYS A 20 -21.96 -32.85 13.80
CA LYS A 20 -22.66 -33.38 12.61
C LYS A 20 -24.10 -32.87 12.51
N GLY A 21 -24.83 -32.83 13.63
CA GLY A 21 -26.19 -32.32 13.70
C GLY A 21 -26.26 -30.85 13.29
N ILE A 22 -25.43 -30.01 13.91
CA ILE A 22 -25.31 -28.58 13.59
C ILE A 22 -24.95 -28.40 12.11
N TYR A 23 -23.96 -29.14 11.60
CA TYR A 23 -23.56 -29.03 10.20
C TYR A 23 -24.70 -29.36 9.22
N ALA A 24 -25.52 -30.38 9.54
CA ALA A 24 -26.67 -30.73 8.71
C ALA A 24 -27.75 -29.63 8.72
N GLY A 25 -28.03 -29.06 9.90
CA GLY A 25 -28.94 -27.91 10.04
C GLY A 25 -28.44 -26.68 9.28
N LEU A 26 -27.19 -26.30 9.49
CA LEU A 26 -26.50 -25.21 8.80
C LEU A 26 -26.62 -25.32 7.28
N VAL A 27 -26.27 -26.48 6.70
CA VAL A 27 -26.33 -26.70 5.24
C VAL A 27 -27.76 -26.55 4.71
N MET A 28 -28.77 -27.01 5.46
CA MET A 28 -30.16 -26.85 5.09
C MET A 28 -30.58 -25.38 5.04
N VAL A 29 -30.24 -24.61 6.09
CA VAL A 29 -30.56 -23.18 6.17
C VAL A 29 -29.78 -22.39 5.11
N GLU A 30 -28.49 -22.70 4.91
CA GLU A 30 -27.64 -22.06 3.89
C GLU A 30 -28.23 -22.24 2.49
N LYS A 31 -28.61 -23.46 2.13
CA LYS A 31 -29.25 -23.75 0.85
C LYS A 31 -30.51 -22.90 0.65
N LYS A 32 -31.34 -22.78 1.69
CA LYS A 32 -32.55 -21.95 1.63
C LYS A 32 -32.24 -20.46 1.47
N CYS A 33 -31.23 -19.93 2.17
CA CYS A 33 -30.78 -18.55 1.98
C CYS A 33 -30.32 -18.29 0.55
N VAL A 34 -29.52 -19.20 -0.01
CA VAL A 34 -29.00 -19.09 -1.39
C VAL A 34 -30.15 -19.10 -2.41
N GLU A 35 -31.06 -20.07 -2.31
CA GLU A 35 -32.20 -20.20 -3.22
C GLU A 35 -33.09 -18.95 -3.20
N ILE A 36 -33.44 -18.45 -2.00
CA ILE A 36 -34.30 -17.28 -1.87
C ILE A 36 -33.59 -16.01 -2.34
N CYS A 37 -32.32 -15.80 -1.98
CA CYS A 37 -31.56 -14.65 -2.47
C CYS A 37 -31.45 -14.64 -4.00
N GLN A 38 -31.24 -15.80 -4.62
CA GLN A 38 -31.18 -15.94 -6.08
C GLN A 38 -32.53 -15.65 -6.75
N GLN A 39 -33.63 -16.13 -6.17
CA GLN A 39 -34.98 -15.83 -6.67
C GLN A 39 -35.29 -14.32 -6.56
N GLN A 40 -34.96 -13.71 -5.42
CA GLN A 40 -35.26 -12.30 -5.16
C GLN A 40 -34.35 -11.33 -5.90
N SER A 41 -33.13 -11.73 -6.27
CA SER A 41 -32.24 -10.90 -7.10
C SER A 41 -32.70 -10.79 -8.54
N GLN A 42 -33.43 -11.79 -9.05
CA GLN A 42 -33.99 -11.81 -10.40
C GLN A 42 -35.40 -11.20 -10.48
N SER A 43 -36.12 -11.17 -9.36
CA SER A 43 -37.44 -10.56 -9.27
C SER A 43 -37.37 -9.04 -9.28
N THR A 44 -38.34 -8.34 -9.87
CA THR A 44 -38.51 -6.89 -9.68
C THR A 44 -39.62 -6.55 -8.68
N VAL A 45 -40.34 -7.57 -8.19
CA VAL A 45 -41.46 -7.39 -7.26
C VAL A 45 -40.97 -6.76 -5.96
N LYS A 46 -41.71 -5.77 -5.48
CA LYS A 46 -41.43 -5.09 -4.21
C LYS A 46 -41.81 -6.02 -3.05
N LEU A 47 -40.86 -6.26 -2.15
CA LEU A 47 -41.09 -7.02 -0.92
C LEU A 47 -41.77 -6.15 0.15
N SER A 48 -42.69 -6.75 0.91
CA SER A 48 -43.30 -6.12 2.08
C SER A 48 -42.32 -6.10 3.27
N ASN A 49 -42.65 -5.32 4.30
CA ASN A 49 -41.83 -5.25 5.52
C ASN A 49 -41.76 -6.61 6.23
N GLU A 50 -42.87 -7.35 6.27
CA GLU A 50 -42.94 -8.69 6.86
C GLU A 50 -42.06 -9.67 6.10
N GLN A 51 -42.01 -9.57 4.77
CA GLN A 51 -41.13 -10.38 3.93
C GLN A 51 -39.65 -10.06 4.21
N TRP A 52 -39.29 -8.78 4.32
CA TRP A 52 -37.92 -8.40 4.69
C TRP A 52 -37.53 -8.90 6.08
N GLN A 53 -38.41 -8.77 7.07
CA GLN A 53 -38.18 -9.28 8.42
C GLN A 53 -38.00 -10.80 8.43
N ALA A 54 -38.77 -11.54 7.62
CA ALA A 54 -38.62 -12.98 7.46
C ALA A 54 -37.26 -13.35 6.84
N LEU A 55 -36.77 -12.59 5.85
CA LEU A 55 -35.45 -12.80 5.27
C LEU A 55 -34.33 -12.50 6.27
N ILE A 56 -34.43 -11.38 7.01
CA ILE A 56 -33.47 -11.05 8.08
C ILE A 56 -33.45 -12.17 9.13
N ALA A 57 -34.62 -12.67 9.55
CA ALA A 57 -34.72 -13.76 10.51
C ALA A 57 -34.06 -15.05 9.99
N LEU A 58 -34.25 -15.38 8.71
CA LEU A 58 -33.61 -16.53 8.06
C LEU A 58 -32.08 -16.40 8.05
N HIS A 59 -31.56 -15.24 7.65
CA HIS A 59 -30.12 -14.99 7.65
C HIS A 59 -29.54 -14.97 9.07
N ARG A 60 -30.26 -14.41 10.04
CA ARG A 60 -29.89 -14.50 11.46
C ARG A 60 -29.73 -15.94 11.91
N THR A 61 -30.69 -16.82 11.58
CA THR A 61 -30.59 -18.25 11.89
C THR A 61 -29.33 -18.86 11.28
N LEU A 62 -29.05 -18.60 9.99
CA LEU A 62 -27.84 -19.11 9.35
C LEU A 62 -26.56 -18.66 10.08
N LEU A 63 -26.50 -17.40 10.49
CA LEU A 63 -25.34 -16.87 11.21
C LEU A 63 -25.16 -17.54 12.60
N HIS A 64 -26.25 -17.83 13.31
CA HIS A 64 -26.20 -18.59 14.57
C HIS A 64 -25.75 -20.03 14.35
N GLU A 65 -26.25 -20.73 13.32
CA GLU A 65 -25.81 -22.08 12.99
C GLU A 65 -24.30 -22.12 12.68
N HIS A 66 -23.78 -21.13 11.96
CA HIS A 66 -22.34 -20.98 11.76
C HIS A 66 -21.58 -20.77 13.08
N HIS A 67 -22.06 -19.87 13.93
CA HIS A 67 -21.46 -19.60 15.23
C HIS A 67 -21.39 -20.87 16.10
N ASP A 68 -22.49 -21.62 16.18
CA ASP A 68 -22.56 -22.87 16.94
C ASP A 68 -21.65 -23.94 16.36
N PHE A 69 -21.56 -24.03 15.02
CA PHE A 69 -20.61 -24.93 14.35
C PHE A 69 -19.17 -24.58 14.71
N PHE A 70 -18.80 -23.30 14.68
CA PHE A 70 -17.45 -22.87 15.04
C PHE A 70 -17.14 -23.18 16.50
N LEU A 71 -18.02 -22.82 17.44
CA LEU A 71 -17.85 -23.11 18.86
C LEU A 71 -17.69 -24.61 19.14
N ALA A 72 -18.59 -25.43 18.58
CA ALA A 72 -18.54 -26.87 18.77
C ALA A 72 -17.25 -27.48 18.17
N SER A 73 -16.83 -27.00 17.00
CA SER A 73 -15.59 -27.47 16.35
C SER A 73 -14.32 -27.07 17.12
N GLN A 74 -14.33 -25.94 17.82
CA GLN A 74 -13.19 -25.41 18.59
C GLN A 74 -13.27 -25.76 20.09
N HIS A 75 -14.25 -26.55 20.52
CA HIS A 75 -14.41 -26.94 21.91
C HIS A 75 -13.13 -27.56 22.51
N PRO A 76 -12.83 -27.39 23.81
CA PRO A 76 -11.63 -27.98 24.44
C PRO A 76 -11.50 -29.50 24.24
N THR A 77 -12.60 -30.24 24.24
CA THR A 77 -12.66 -31.69 23.98
C THR A 77 -12.59 -32.07 22.48
N ALA A 78 -12.61 -31.09 21.57
CA ALA A 78 -12.59 -31.36 20.13
C ALA A 78 -11.25 -31.98 19.70
N SER A 79 -11.32 -33.03 18.91
CA SER A 79 -10.15 -33.66 18.32
C SER A 79 -9.48 -32.73 17.29
N PRO A 80 -8.19 -32.93 16.97
CA PRO A 80 -7.53 -32.18 15.89
C PRO A 80 -8.26 -32.29 14.54
N ALA A 81 -8.93 -33.41 14.27
CA ALA A 81 -9.72 -33.58 13.06
C ALA A 81 -10.97 -32.69 13.06
N LEU A 82 -11.69 -32.59 14.20
CA LEU A 82 -12.85 -31.70 14.35
C LEU A 82 -12.45 -30.23 14.23
N ARG A 83 -11.36 -29.81 14.89
CA ARG A 83 -10.88 -28.43 14.86
C ARG A 83 -10.51 -27.94 13.45
N ARG A 84 -10.13 -28.85 12.55
CA ARG A 84 -9.80 -28.55 11.14
C ARG A 84 -11.03 -28.46 10.24
N LEU A 85 -12.21 -28.91 10.67
CA LEU A 85 -13.40 -28.93 9.81
C LEU A 85 -13.80 -27.55 9.28
N PRO A 86 -13.79 -26.45 10.06
CA PRO A 86 -14.22 -25.17 9.53
C PRO A 86 -13.32 -24.67 8.40
N ALA A 87 -12.00 -24.88 8.50
CA ALA A 87 -11.07 -24.61 7.40
C ALA A 87 -11.32 -25.55 6.21
N LYS A 88 -11.44 -26.87 6.46
CA LYS A 88 -11.67 -27.89 5.42
C LYS A 88 -12.93 -27.62 4.60
N TYR A 89 -14.00 -27.14 5.24
CA TYR A 89 -15.28 -26.86 4.57
C TYR A 89 -15.44 -25.38 4.18
N ALA A 90 -14.38 -24.58 4.30
CA ALA A 90 -14.37 -23.14 4.02
C ALA A 90 -15.53 -22.38 4.72
N MET A 91 -15.83 -22.75 5.97
CA MET A 91 -16.94 -22.19 6.73
C MET A 91 -16.90 -20.67 6.85
N PRO A 92 -15.75 -20.01 7.13
CA PRO A 92 -15.71 -18.55 7.20
C PRO A 92 -16.09 -17.90 5.87
N ALA A 93 -15.56 -18.40 4.75
CA ALA A 93 -15.87 -17.89 3.41
C ALA A 93 -17.33 -18.12 3.02
N ARG A 94 -17.92 -19.26 3.41
CA ARG A 94 -19.34 -19.58 3.19
C ARG A 94 -20.25 -18.68 4.02
N MET A 95 -19.95 -18.48 5.30
CA MET A 95 -20.68 -17.57 6.18
C MET A 95 -20.70 -16.15 5.62
N TRP A 96 -19.54 -15.64 5.18
CA TRP A 96 -19.46 -14.35 4.53
C TRP A 96 -20.29 -14.31 3.24
N ARG A 97 -20.04 -15.22 2.31
CA ARG A 97 -20.67 -15.22 0.97
C ARG A 97 -22.19 -15.39 1.04
N HIS A 98 -22.65 -16.43 1.73
CA HIS A 98 -24.05 -16.86 1.71
C HIS A 98 -24.84 -16.32 2.90
N GLY A 99 -24.19 -16.09 4.04
CA GLY A 99 -24.84 -15.55 5.23
C GLY A 99 -24.95 -14.02 5.22
N ILE A 100 -23.96 -13.30 4.70
CA ILE A 100 -23.87 -11.84 4.86
C ILE A 100 -23.89 -11.14 3.50
N HIS A 101 -22.87 -11.33 2.68
CA HIS A 101 -22.62 -10.55 1.47
C HIS A 101 -23.74 -10.64 0.45
N SER A 102 -24.21 -11.85 0.10
CA SER A 102 -25.29 -12.00 -0.90
C SER A 102 -26.57 -11.29 -0.48
N PHE A 103 -26.88 -11.27 0.81
CA PHE A 103 -28.07 -10.59 1.32
C PHE A 103 -27.88 -9.08 1.42
N LEU A 104 -26.69 -8.61 1.82
CA LEU A 104 -26.33 -7.18 1.75
C LEU A 104 -26.43 -6.66 0.32
N GLU A 105 -25.97 -7.42 -0.67
CA GLU A 105 -26.10 -7.04 -2.06
C GLU A 105 -27.57 -6.99 -2.50
N LEU A 106 -28.40 -7.98 -2.11
CA LEU A 106 -29.84 -7.92 -2.38
C LEU A 106 -30.47 -6.66 -1.77
N LEU A 107 -30.16 -6.35 -0.51
CA LEU A 107 -30.65 -5.15 0.17
C LEU A 107 -30.16 -3.87 -0.53
N ARG A 108 -28.88 -3.79 -0.88
CA ARG A 108 -28.26 -2.64 -1.57
C ARG A 108 -28.94 -2.34 -2.91
N HIS A 109 -29.22 -3.37 -3.72
CA HIS A 109 -29.90 -3.20 -5.02
C HIS A 109 -31.37 -2.73 -4.89
N ARG A 110 -31.96 -2.78 -3.69
CA ARG A 110 -33.35 -2.37 -3.42
C ARG A 110 -33.46 -1.00 -2.73
N LEU A 111 -32.35 -0.30 -2.57
CA LEU A 111 -32.34 1.07 -2.04
C LEU A 111 -33.14 2.01 -2.97
N PRO A 112 -33.84 3.02 -2.42
CA PRO A 112 -33.87 3.40 -1.00
C PRO A 112 -34.85 2.60 -0.14
N TYR A 113 -35.72 1.77 -0.73
CA TYR A 113 -36.84 1.12 -0.01
C TYR A 113 -36.42 0.09 1.05
N SER A 114 -35.21 -0.45 0.96
CA SER A 114 -34.64 -1.43 1.89
C SER A 114 -33.76 -0.80 2.98
N LEU A 115 -33.64 0.52 3.07
CA LEU A 115 -32.64 1.20 3.89
C LEU A 115 -32.68 0.78 5.38
N GLU A 116 -33.85 0.83 6.01
CA GLU A 116 -34.01 0.46 7.43
C GLU A 116 -33.68 -1.02 7.69
N HIS A 117 -34.04 -1.89 6.74
CA HIS A 117 -33.75 -3.32 6.78
C HIS A 117 -32.26 -3.60 6.59
N MET A 118 -31.61 -2.84 5.71
CA MET A 118 -30.17 -2.90 5.48
C MET A 118 -29.39 -2.45 6.71
N LEU A 119 -29.79 -1.34 7.34
CA LEU A 119 -29.21 -0.88 8.60
C LEU A 119 -29.33 -1.96 9.69
N SER A 120 -30.55 -2.47 9.88
CA SER A 120 -30.83 -3.52 10.88
C SER A 120 -29.97 -4.77 10.64
N PHE A 121 -29.84 -5.21 9.39
CA PHE A 121 -29.03 -6.38 9.05
C PHE A 121 -27.53 -6.14 9.21
N VAL A 122 -27.02 -4.95 8.86
CA VAL A 122 -25.60 -4.60 9.07
C VAL A 122 -25.24 -4.65 10.56
N TYR A 123 -26.07 -4.08 11.44
CA TYR A 123 -25.83 -4.14 12.89
C TYR A 123 -25.87 -5.58 13.42
N LEU A 124 -26.81 -6.40 12.95
CA LEU A 124 -26.92 -7.81 13.31
C LEU A 124 -25.67 -8.60 12.89
N ALA A 125 -25.24 -8.44 11.64
CA ALA A 125 -24.04 -9.10 11.13
C ALA A 125 -22.78 -8.62 11.88
N TYR A 126 -22.69 -7.31 12.18
CA TYR A 126 -21.57 -6.74 12.92
C TYR A 126 -21.48 -7.32 14.33
N GLN A 127 -22.60 -7.41 15.06
CA GLN A 127 -22.64 -8.05 16.39
C GLN A 127 -22.22 -9.51 16.34
N MET A 128 -22.66 -10.26 15.32
CA MET A 128 -22.23 -11.65 15.13
C MET A 128 -20.72 -11.76 14.86
N MET A 129 -20.16 -10.90 14.00
CA MET A 129 -18.71 -10.91 13.72
C MET A 129 -17.89 -10.52 14.95
N ALA A 130 -18.36 -9.53 15.73
CA ALA A 130 -17.73 -9.14 16.98
C ALA A 130 -17.76 -10.28 18.01
N LEU A 131 -18.87 -11.01 18.12
CA LEU A 131 -18.97 -12.19 18.97
C LEU A 131 -17.97 -13.28 18.55
N LEU A 132 -17.85 -13.57 17.24
CA LEU A 132 -16.89 -14.54 16.71
C LEU A 132 -15.42 -14.13 16.91
N MET A 133 -15.14 -12.82 16.88
CA MET A 133 -13.80 -12.30 17.21
C MET A 133 -13.37 -12.67 18.62
N GLU A 134 -14.30 -12.65 19.57
CA GLU A 134 -14.05 -12.99 20.98
C GLU A 134 -14.10 -14.50 21.23
N SER A 135 -15.06 -15.20 20.61
CA SER A 135 -15.35 -16.60 20.93
C SER A 135 -14.57 -17.61 20.07
N VAL A 136 -14.12 -17.23 18.87
CA VAL A 136 -13.44 -18.11 17.90
C VAL A 136 -12.21 -17.41 17.27
N PRO A 137 -11.12 -17.21 18.03
CA PRO A 137 -9.94 -16.48 17.57
C PRO A 137 -9.15 -17.19 16.46
N ALA A 138 -9.43 -18.47 16.18
CA ALA A 138 -8.74 -19.25 15.15
C ALA A 138 -8.88 -18.67 13.72
N PHE A 139 -9.90 -17.85 13.46
CA PHE A 139 -10.17 -17.23 12.15
C PHE A 139 -10.17 -15.70 12.22
N HIS A 140 -9.49 -15.14 13.22
CA HIS A 140 -9.49 -13.72 13.55
C HIS A 140 -9.16 -12.80 12.35
N GLU A 141 -8.27 -13.21 11.44
CA GLU A 141 -7.97 -12.47 10.21
C GLU A 141 -9.21 -12.29 9.32
N THR A 142 -9.99 -13.36 9.12
CA THR A 142 -11.23 -13.30 8.33
C THR A 142 -12.26 -12.39 8.99
N TRP A 143 -12.39 -12.47 10.32
CA TRP A 143 -13.37 -11.68 11.07
C TRP A 143 -13.07 -10.18 11.06
N ILE A 144 -11.79 -9.79 11.21
CA ILE A 144 -11.36 -8.38 11.10
C ILE A 144 -11.80 -7.80 9.77
N GLU A 145 -11.54 -8.51 8.67
CA GLU A 145 -11.90 -8.02 7.34
C GLU A 145 -13.41 -7.91 7.14
N CYS A 146 -14.18 -8.89 7.64
CA CYS A 146 -15.64 -8.84 7.61
C CYS A 146 -16.18 -7.62 8.38
N LEU A 147 -15.58 -7.28 9.53
CA LEU A 147 -15.94 -6.10 10.31
C LEU A 147 -15.60 -4.79 9.57
N GLY A 148 -14.45 -4.75 8.89
CA GLY A 148 -14.07 -3.64 8.01
C GLY A 148 -15.04 -3.46 6.85
N ASP A 149 -15.44 -4.54 6.18
CA ASP A 149 -16.41 -4.52 5.09
C ASP A 149 -17.80 -4.09 5.58
N LEU A 150 -18.29 -4.60 6.71
CA LEU A 150 -19.56 -4.20 7.30
C LEU A 150 -19.57 -2.71 7.66
N ALA A 151 -18.49 -2.21 8.27
CA ALA A 151 -18.33 -0.79 8.56
C ALA A 151 -18.32 0.05 7.27
N ARG A 152 -17.69 -0.44 6.20
CA ARG A 152 -17.69 0.21 4.89
C ARG A 152 -19.08 0.22 4.24
N TYR A 153 -19.86 -0.86 4.36
CA TYR A 153 -21.27 -0.86 3.93
C TYR A 153 -22.08 0.18 4.70
N ARG A 154 -21.90 0.25 6.04
CA ARG A 154 -22.59 1.23 6.89
C ARG A 154 -22.22 2.68 6.57
N MET A 155 -20.95 2.93 6.25
CA MET A 155 -20.46 4.22 5.75
C MET A 155 -21.10 4.56 4.39
N ALA A 156 -21.15 3.60 3.46
CA ALA A 156 -21.59 3.85 2.09
C ALA A 156 -23.09 4.17 1.98
N ILE A 157 -23.93 3.60 2.84
CA ILE A 157 -25.37 3.87 2.86
C ILE A 157 -25.75 5.18 3.55
N GLU A 158 -24.83 5.80 4.30
CA GLU A 158 -25.08 7.08 4.95
C GLU A 158 -24.81 8.24 3.98
N GLU A 159 -25.88 8.87 3.50
CA GLU A 159 -25.84 9.99 2.56
C GLU A 159 -26.14 11.35 3.22
N ALA A 160 -26.83 11.37 4.37
CA ALA A 160 -27.35 12.59 4.98
C ALA A 160 -26.46 13.09 6.13
N ASP A 161 -26.04 12.20 7.04
CA ASP A 161 -25.18 12.55 8.17
C ASP A 161 -23.70 12.32 7.83
N LEU A 162 -23.04 13.38 7.37
CA LEU A 162 -21.62 13.36 7.04
C LEU A 162 -20.72 13.00 8.24
N ARG A 163 -21.16 13.29 9.48
CA ARG A 163 -20.40 12.96 10.68
C ARG A 163 -20.48 11.47 10.98
N ASP A 164 -21.67 10.89 10.87
CA ASP A 164 -21.85 9.44 11.06
C ASP A 164 -21.13 8.66 9.93
N ARG A 165 -21.19 9.16 8.70
CA ARG A 165 -20.39 8.63 7.59
C ARG A 165 -18.89 8.62 7.91
N GLU A 166 -18.36 9.73 8.43
CA GLU A 166 -16.95 9.82 8.83
C GLU A 166 -16.62 8.88 9.99
N THR A 167 -17.50 8.74 10.98
CA THR A 167 -17.36 7.76 12.07
C THR A 167 -17.19 6.34 11.52
N TRP A 168 -18.07 5.92 10.61
CA TRP A 168 -17.99 4.57 10.03
C TRP A 168 -16.81 4.40 9.08
N ALA A 169 -16.38 5.46 8.40
CA ALA A 169 -15.13 5.47 7.64
C ALA A 169 -13.93 5.20 8.56
N ASN A 170 -13.89 5.84 9.74
CA ASN A 170 -12.86 5.62 10.75
C ASN A 170 -12.90 4.20 11.34
N VAL A 171 -14.08 3.66 11.63
CA VAL A 171 -14.25 2.27 12.09
C VAL A 171 -13.74 1.28 11.03
N ALA A 172 -14.09 1.48 9.76
CA ALA A 172 -13.60 0.64 8.67
C ALA A 172 -12.07 0.73 8.54
N ARG A 173 -11.50 1.94 8.63
CA ARG A 173 -10.06 2.18 8.54
C ARG A 173 -9.30 1.50 9.69
N MET A 174 -9.81 1.59 10.92
CA MET A 174 -9.29 0.86 12.08
C MET A 174 -9.23 -0.65 11.78
N TRP A 175 -10.34 -1.25 11.35
CA TRP A 175 -10.34 -2.70 11.05
C TRP A 175 -9.37 -3.09 9.94
N TYR A 176 -9.29 -2.33 8.84
CA TYR A 176 -8.33 -2.63 7.78
C TYR A 176 -6.87 -2.39 8.18
N ASN A 177 -6.59 -1.43 9.07
CA ASN A 177 -5.25 -1.28 9.66
C ASN A 177 -4.88 -2.52 10.50
N ARG A 178 -5.79 -3.02 11.36
CA ARG A 178 -5.59 -4.31 12.07
C ARG A 178 -5.35 -5.48 11.12
N ALA A 179 -6.09 -5.53 10.00
CA ALA A 179 -5.89 -6.57 8.99
C ALA A 179 -4.49 -6.45 8.36
N SER A 180 -4.07 -5.23 8.05
CA SER A 180 -2.75 -4.93 7.49
C SER A 180 -1.62 -5.33 8.45
N ASP A 181 -1.81 -5.28 9.76
CA ASP A 181 -0.76 -5.66 10.69
C ASP A 181 -0.46 -7.16 10.71
N ARG A 182 -1.51 -7.95 10.49
CA ARG A 182 -1.45 -9.41 10.44
C ARG A 182 -1.05 -9.89 9.06
N SER A 183 -1.53 -9.22 8.02
CA SER A 183 -1.33 -9.56 6.62
C SER A 183 -0.74 -8.37 5.83
N PRO A 184 0.44 -7.84 6.21
CA PRO A 184 0.99 -6.62 5.62
C PRO A 184 1.35 -6.77 4.15
N GLU A 185 1.70 -7.99 3.74
CA GLU A 185 2.08 -8.33 2.38
C GLU A 185 0.89 -8.40 1.41
N THR A 186 -0.34 -8.36 1.92
CA THR A 186 -1.56 -8.58 1.13
C THR A 186 -2.08 -7.26 0.55
N GLY A 187 -1.87 -7.07 -0.75
CA GLY A 187 -2.29 -5.87 -1.48
C GLY A 187 -3.80 -5.60 -1.43
N ARG A 188 -4.64 -6.63 -1.21
CA ARG A 188 -6.10 -6.48 -1.11
C ARG A 188 -6.50 -5.60 0.08
N ILE A 189 -5.80 -5.66 1.21
CA ILE A 189 -6.08 -4.80 2.36
C ILE A 189 -5.73 -3.34 2.04
N MET A 190 -4.62 -3.12 1.33
CA MET A 190 -4.22 -1.79 0.85
C MET A 190 -5.26 -1.20 -0.12
N HIS A 191 -5.84 -2.04 -0.98
CA HIS A 191 -6.96 -1.63 -1.85
C HIS A 191 -8.17 -1.14 -1.05
N HIS A 192 -8.53 -1.80 0.05
CA HIS A 192 -9.62 -1.34 0.92
C HIS A 192 -9.31 0.02 1.56
N LEU A 193 -8.07 0.22 2.05
CA LEU A 193 -7.62 1.52 2.56
C LEU A 193 -7.65 2.60 1.48
N ALA A 194 -7.34 2.28 0.21
CA ALA A 194 -7.42 3.21 -0.91
C ALA A 194 -8.84 3.73 -1.17
N VAL A 195 -9.85 2.88 -0.98
CA VAL A 195 -11.27 3.29 -1.10
C VAL A 195 -11.64 4.28 0.00
N LEU A 196 -11.10 4.11 1.21
CA LEU A 196 -11.36 4.94 2.40
C LEU A 196 -10.50 6.21 2.47
N ALA A 197 -9.53 6.38 1.58
CA ALA A 197 -8.65 7.54 1.56
C ALA A 197 -9.28 8.78 0.90
N ARG A 198 -10.50 8.68 0.36
CA ARG A 198 -11.24 9.85 -0.16
C ARG A 198 -11.48 10.88 0.95
N PRO A 199 -11.40 12.19 0.66
CA PRO A 199 -11.12 12.81 -0.64
C PRO A 199 -9.63 13.04 -0.97
N ASN A 200 -8.68 12.50 -0.18
CA ASN A 200 -7.25 12.72 -0.36
C ASN A 200 -6.69 11.88 -1.53
N ILE A 201 -6.61 12.49 -2.72
CA ILE A 201 -6.22 11.81 -3.95
C ILE A 201 -4.77 11.30 -3.98
N VAL A 202 -3.85 11.93 -3.25
CA VAL A 202 -2.45 11.46 -3.14
C VAL A 202 -2.38 10.20 -2.28
N CYS A 203 -3.11 10.20 -1.17
CA CYS A 203 -3.25 9.02 -0.31
C CYS A 203 -3.95 7.86 -1.04
N GLN A 204 -5.00 8.15 -1.84
CA GLN A 204 -5.63 7.16 -2.70
C GLN A 204 -4.65 6.56 -3.72
N LEU A 205 -3.88 7.41 -4.42
CA LEU A 205 -2.85 6.96 -5.36
C LEU A 205 -1.83 6.05 -4.66
N PHE A 206 -1.36 6.44 -3.48
CA PHE A 206 -0.43 5.65 -2.67
C PHE A 206 -1.00 4.26 -2.36
N TYR A 207 -2.19 4.16 -1.76
CA TYR A 207 -2.73 2.86 -1.36
C TYR A 207 -3.10 1.96 -2.55
N TYR A 208 -3.65 2.52 -3.64
CA TYR A 208 -3.92 1.72 -4.84
C TYR A 208 -2.62 1.24 -5.50
N SER A 209 -1.60 2.09 -5.58
CA SER A 209 -0.29 1.70 -6.12
C SER A 209 0.36 0.64 -5.23
N LYS A 210 0.34 0.84 -3.91
CA LYS A 210 0.84 -0.12 -2.92
C LYS A 210 0.13 -1.47 -3.05
N ALA A 211 -1.18 -1.50 -3.27
CA ALA A 211 -1.93 -2.73 -3.52
C ALA A 211 -1.40 -3.53 -4.73
N LEU A 212 -0.85 -2.85 -5.74
CA LEU A 212 -0.28 -3.45 -6.95
C LEU A 212 1.19 -3.85 -6.77
N VAL A 213 1.95 -3.13 -5.95
CA VAL A 213 3.39 -3.40 -5.71
C VAL A 213 3.70 -4.05 -4.36
N SER A 214 2.68 -4.62 -3.70
CA SER A 214 2.84 -5.45 -2.52
C SER A 214 3.48 -6.81 -2.84
N VAL A 215 4.04 -7.48 -1.83
CA VAL A 215 4.56 -8.86 -1.98
C VAL A 215 3.48 -9.81 -2.50
N ASN A 216 2.22 -9.65 -2.12
CA ASN A 216 1.08 -10.35 -2.72
C ASN A 216 0.16 -9.31 -3.38
N PRO A 217 0.38 -8.99 -4.68
CA PRO A 217 -0.39 -7.97 -5.39
C PRO A 217 -1.89 -8.27 -5.43
N PHE A 218 -2.70 -7.22 -5.59
CA PHE A 218 -4.14 -7.33 -5.85
C PHE A 218 -4.49 -6.76 -7.23
N PRO A 219 -4.52 -7.58 -8.30
CA PRO A 219 -4.72 -7.12 -9.67
C PRO A 219 -6.00 -6.30 -9.89
N ASN A 220 -7.09 -6.61 -9.18
CA ASN A 220 -8.36 -5.86 -9.29
C ASN A 220 -8.23 -4.38 -8.86
N ALA A 221 -7.14 -4.00 -8.18
CA ALA A 221 -6.83 -2.60 -7.93
C ALA A 221 -6.58 -1.82 -9.23
N ARG A 222 -6.16 -2.48 -10.33
CA ARG A 222 -5.99 -1.84 -11.64
C ARG A 222 -7.28 -1.28 -12.20
N ASP A 223 -8.40 -1.97 -12.00
CA ASP A 223 -9.72 -1.46 -12.41
C ASP A 223 -10.22 -0.41 -11.41
N SER A 224 -9.98 -0.63 -10.12
CA SER A 224 -10.49 0.23 -9.06
C SER A 224 -9.84 1.62 -9.04
N ILE A 225 -8.53 1.70 -9.31
CA ILE A 225 -7.79 2.98 -9.37
C ILE A 225 -8.30 3.86 -10.52
N MET A 226 -8.95 3.29 -11.54
CA MET A 226 -9.55 4.09 -12.61
C MET A 226 -10.69 4.99 -12.12
N LEU A 227 -11.34 4.68 -10.98
CA LEU A 227 -12.30 5.58 -10.34
C LEU A 227 -11.65 6.87 -9.82
N LEU A 228 -10.35 6.84 -9.54
CA LEU A 228 -9.54 8.01 -9.21
C LEU A 228 -9.08 8.73 -10.49
N PHE A 229 -8.58 7.98 -11.48
CA PHE A 229 -7.99 8.58 -12.67
C PHE A 229 -9.00 9.12 -13.68
N ASN A 230 -10.08 8.40 -14.01
CA ASN A 230 -10.99 8.77 -15.09
C ASN A 230 -11.49 10.22 -15.02
N PRO A 231 -11.96 10.74 -13.86
CA PRO A 231 -12.39 12.14 -13.78
C PRO A 231 -11.27 13.14 -14.10
N LEU A 232 -10.04 12.85 -13.69
CA LEU A 232 -8.87 13.70 -13.93
C LEU A 232 -8.39 13.63 -15.38
N LEU A 233 -8.40 12.42 -15.96
CA LEU A 233 -8.01 12.18 -17.35
C LEU A 233 -9.02 12.80 -18.33
N GLU A 234 -10.32 12.68 -18.04
CA GLU A 234 -11.36 13.38 -18.79
C GLU A 234 -11.18 14.90 -18.72
N ALA A 235 -10.83 15.43 -17.54
CA ALA A 235 -10.73 16.88 -17.35
C ALA A 235 -9.65 17.52 -18.22
N TYR A 236 -8.46 16.92 -18.35
CA TYR A 236 -7.41 17.54 -19.18
C TYR A 236 -7.73 17.48 -20.67
N GLY A 237 -8.41 16.42 -21.14
CA GLY A 237 -8.87 16.28 -22.53
C GLY A 237 -9.97 17.27 -22.95
N LEU A 238 -10.56 18.00 -22.00
CA LEU A 238 -11.53 19.06 -22.29
C LEU A 238 -10.84 20.39 -22.67
N PRO A 239 -11.51 21.23 -23.50
CA PRO A 239 -11.02 22.58 -23.81
C PRO A 239 -10.78 23.43 -22.54
N SER A 240 -9.80 24.34 -22.59
CA SER A 240 -9.39 25.15 -21.43
C SER A 240 -10.51 25.98 -20.80
N GLN A 241 -11.49 26.44 -21.59
CA GLN A 241 -12.65 27.23 -21.12
C GLN A 241 -13.87 26.36 -20.75
N ASN A 242 -13.71 25.04 -20.65
CA ASN A 242 -14.83 24.15 -20.33
C ASN A 242 -15.18 24.21 -18.83
N PRO A 243 -16.43 24.55 -18.43
CA PRO A 243 -16.81 24.63 -17.02
C PRO A 243 -16.65 23.31 -16.25
N LYS A 244 -16.82 22.15 -16.91
CA LYS A 244 -16.62 20.82 -16.29
C LYS A 244 -15.14 20.62 -15.92
N LYS A 245 -14.21 21.09 -16.76
CA LYS A 245 -12.76 21.04 -16.48
C LYS A 245 -12.42 21.89 -15.26
N GLU A 246 -12.87 23.14 -15.25
CA GLU A 246 -12.64 24.06 -14.13
C GLU A 246 -13.21 23.50 -12.82
N ALA A 247 -14.43 22.95 -12.85
CA ALA A 247 -15.07 22.34 -11.69
C ALA A 247 -14.35 21.08 -11.16
N ILE A 248 -13.60 20.35 -11.99
CA ILE A 248 -12.80 19.21 -11.55
C ILE A 248 -11.45 19.67 -11.00
N VAL A 249 -10.74 20.53 -11.74
CA VAL A 249 -9.40 21.00 -11.40
C VAL A 249 -9.40 21.84 -10.12
N SER A 250 -10.40 22.71 -9.94
CA SER A 250 -10.52 23.59 -8.76
C SER A 250 -10.76 22.85 -7.44
N LYS A 251 -11.14 21.57 -7.46
CA LYS A 251 -11.36 20.76 -6.25
C LYS A 251 -10.07 20.40 -5.52
N TYR A 252 -8.93 20.46 -6.21
CA TYR A 252 -7.66 19.93 -5.73
C TYR A 252 -6.57 21.00 -5.80
N ALA A 253 -5.59 20.91 -4.89
CA ALA A 253 -4.38 21.71 -5.01
C ALA A 253 -3.67 21.37 -6.33
N LYS A 254 -3.03 22.36 -6.97
CA LYS A 254 -2.29 22.16 -8.23
C LYS A 254 -1.25 21.03 -8.12
N PHE A 255 -0.56 20.97 -6.98
CA PHE A 255 0.38 19.90 -6.64
C PHE A 255 -0.27 18.52 -6.69
N ASP A 256 -1.36 18.30 -5.93
CA ASP A 256 -2.04 17.01 -5.87
C ASP A 256 -2.62 16.61 -7.23
N TYR A 257 -3.27 17.58 -7.91
CA TYR A 257 -3.88 17.38 -9.22
C TYR A 257 -2.84 16.95 -10.26
N SER A 258 -1.72 17.66 -10.35
CA SER A 258 -0.67 17.39 -11.34
C SER A 258 0.03 16.05 -11.11
N LEU A 259 0.38 15.72 -9.86
CA LEU A 259 0.97 14.43 -9.50
C LEU A 259 0.05 13.26 -9.88
N VAL A 260 -1.20 13.30 -9.44
CA VAL A 260 -2.14 12.17 -9.63
C VAL A 260 -2.57 12.05 -11.09
N THR A 261 -2.70 13.16 -11.82
CA THR A 261 -3.00 13.12 -13.25
C THR A 261 -1.82 12.56 -14.04
N ALA A 262 -0.58 12.96 -13.74
CA ALA A 262 0.61 12.37 -14.33
C ALA A 262 0.70 10.86 -14.07
N ALA A 263 0.40 10.42 -12.83
CA ALA A 263 0.31 9.00 -12.49
C ALA A 263 -0.70 8.27 -13.38
N GLY A 264 -1.89 8.85 -13.58
CA GLY A 264 -2.95 8.26 -14.39
C GLY A 264 -2.58 8.16 -15.86
N VAL A 265 -1.92 9.19 -16.44
CA VAL A 265 -1.43 9.16 -17.81
C VAL A 265 -0.38 8.05 -17.96
N LEU A 266 0.57 7.96 -17.03
CA LEU A 266 1.62 6.93 -17.05
C LEU A 266 1.02 5.52 -16.90
N PHE A 267 0.13 5.33 -15.93
CA PHE A 267 -0.55 4.07 -15.62
C PHE A 267 -1.37 3.54 -16.79
N THR A 268 -2.07 4.42 -17.50
CA THR A 268 -2.90 4.06 -18.66
C THR A 268 -2.12 3.98 -19.97
N LYS A 269 -0.80 4.20 -19.92
CA LYS A 269 0.06 4.35 -21.10
C LYS A 269 -0.52 5.38 -22.09
N GLY A 270 -0.94 6.54 -21.54
CA GLY A 270 -1.54 7.66 -22.27
C GLY A 270 -0.54 8.45 -23.12
N PHE A 271 -0.91 9.68 -23.51
CA PHE A 271 -0.04 10.52 -24.35
C PHE A 271 1.15 11.08 -23.55
N ILE A 272 2.33 11.03 -24.15
CA ILE A 272 3.59 11.45 -23.54
C ILE A 272 3.59 12.95 -23.25
N HIS A 273 3.04 13.75 -24.16
CA HIS A 273 2.93 15.19 -23.99
C HIS A 273 2.11 15.57 -22.75
N ASP A 274 0.94 14.96 -22.56
CA ASP A 274 0.09 15.23 -21.40
C ASP A 274 0.81 14.86 -20.10
N TYR A 275 1.54 13.74 -20.09
CA TYR A 275 2.40 13.38 -18.97
C TYR A 275 3.44 14.48 -18.69
N CYS A 276 4.20 14.91 -19.70
CA CYS A 276 5.24 15.94 -19.57
C CYS A 276 4.69 17.26 -19.03
N VAL A 277 3.52 17.72 -19.51
CA VAL A 277 2.83 18.91 -18.99
C VAL A 277 2.54 18.77 -17.49
N HIS A 278 1.97 17.64 -17.08
CA HIS A 278 1.59 17.42 -15.68
C HIS A 278 2.80 17.25 -14.76
N VAL A 279 3.84 16.51 -15.18
CA VAL A 279 5.04 16.36 -14.34
C VAL A 279 5.84 17.66 -14.24
N TYR A 280 5.84 18.50 -15.27
CA TYR A 280 6.43 19.83 -15.19
C TYR A 280 5.68 20.73 -14.18
N LEU A 281 4.35 20.74 -14.23
CA LEU A 281 3.54 21.47 -13.25
C LEU A 281 3.79 20.95 -11.82
N PHE A 282 3.78 19.64 -11.63
CA PHE A 282 4.08 19.01 -10.33
C PHE A 282 5.45 19.45 -9.80
N ALA A 283 6.50 19.35 -10.62
CA ALA A 283 7.84 19.75 -10.24
C ALA A 283 7.93 21.24 -9.87
N SER A 284 7.23 22.11 -10.61
CA SER A 284 7.21 23.56 -10.36
C SER A 284 6.50 23.94 -9.05
N GLU A 285 5.52 23.15 -8.62
CA GLU A 285 4.76 23.40 -7.38
C GLU A 285 5.42 22.75 -6.14
N LEU A 286 6.26 21.71 -6.33
CA LEU A 286 6.79 20.87 -5.26
C LEU A 286 7.48 21.66 -4.15
N ASP A 287 8.44 22.55 -4.48
CA ASP A 287 9.23 23.25 -3.46
C ASP A 287 8.37 24.13 -2.54
N ASN A 288 7.44 24.88 -3.16
CA ASN A 288 6.47 25.73 -2.48
C ASN A 288 5.47 24.92 -1.67
N HIS A 289 5.01 23.79 -2.21
CA HIS A 289 4.07 22.90 -1.54
C HIS A 289 4.67 22.30 -0.27
N ILE A 290 5.93 21.83 -0.32
CA ILE A 290 6.63 21.32 0.88
C ILE A 290 6.69 22.40 1.97
N ALA A 291 7.07 23.63 1.59
CA ALA A 291 7.18 24.75 2.53
C ALA A 291 5.83 25.11 3.18
N ARG A 292 4.73 25.05 2.42
CA ARG A 292 3.38 25.36 2.92
C ARG A 292 2.77 24.23 3.75
N SER A 293 3.05 22.97 3.40
CA SER A 293 2.49 21.79 4.06
C SER A 293 3.05 21.57 5.46
N GLY A 294 4.27 22.06 5.75
CA GLY A 294 4.87 21.96 7.08
C GLY A 294 4.91 20.52 7.59
N SER A 295 4.39 20.27 8.79
CA SER A 295 4.35 18.91 9.39
C SER A 295 3.54 17.90 8.60
N ASN A 296 2.54 18.34 7.82
CA ASN A 296 1.71 17.43 7.01
C ASN A 296 2.52 16.76 5.90
N TRP A 297 3.63 17.39 5.46
CA TRP A 297 4.54 16.80 4.49
C TRP A 297 5.21 15.51 4.97
N LYS A 298 5.28 15.26 6.29
CA LYS A 298 5.84 14.01 6.81
C LYS A 298 5.07 12.78 6.32
N VAL A 299 3.74 12.87 6.36
CA VAL A 299 2.85 11.81 5.87
C VAL A 299 2.77 11.87 4.34
N GLN A 300 2.41 13.03 3.78
CA GLN A 300 2.21 13.16 2.34
C GLN A 300 3.50 12.89 1.54
N GLY A 301 4.66 13.31 2.05
CA GLY A 301 5.96 13.03 1.43
C GLY A 301 6.29 11.53 1.40
N THR A 302 5.87 10.76 2.42
CA THR A 302 5.99 9.30 2.40
C THR A 302 5.13 8.69 1.30
N GLU A 303 3.89 9.16 1.16
CA GLU A 303 2.95 8.73 0.11
C GLU A 303 3.50 9.07 -1.29
N VAL A 304 4.05 10.28 -1.48
CA VAL A 304 4.68 10.73 -2.73
C VAL A 304 5.91 9.88 -3.07
N ALA A 305 6.82 9.66 -2.11
CA ALA A 305 8.01 8.83 -2.33
C ALA A 305 7.63 7.41 -2.78
N SER A 306 6.68 6.78 -2.08
CA SER A 306 6.21 5.43 -2.40
C SER A 306 5.44 5.36 -3.73
N GLY A 307 4.64 6.38 -4.04
CA GLY A 307 3.95 6.51 -5.32
C GLY A 307 4.92 6.59 -6.49
N LEU A 308 5.95 7.43 -6.40
CA LEU A 308 6.99 7.56 -7.44
C LEU A 308 7.82 6.28 -7.59
N ILE A 309 8.14 5.58 -6.49
CA ILE A 309 8.77 4.25 -6.55
C ILE A 309 7.86 3.26 -7.30
N SER A 310 6.55 3.33 -7.08
CA SER A 310 5.59 2.49 -7.80
C SER A 310 5.57 2.79 -9.31
N TRP A 311 5.80 4.04 -9.73
CA TRP A 311 5.94 4.40 -11.15
C TRP A 311 7.20 3.78 -11.78
N ILE A 312 8.32 3.79 -11.05
CA ILE A 312 9.57 3.13 -11.49
C ILE A 312 9.34 1.63 -11.71
N LEU A 313 8.53 1.01 -10.86
CA LEU A 313 8.13 -0.40 -10.96
C LEU A 313 6.99 -0.64 -11.98
N ASP A 314 6.57 0.37 -12.75
CA ASP A 314 5.40 0.35 -13.65
C ASP A 314 4.16 -0.27 -12.99
N PHE A 315 3.90 0.17 -11.75
CA PHE A 315 2.77 -0.26 -10.93
C PHE A 315 2.62 -1.79 -10.85
N GLY A 316 3.74 -2.51 -10.80
CA GLY A 316 3.76 -3.97 -10.74
C GLY A 316 3.36 -4.63 -12.06
N SER A 317 3.74 -4.04 -13.19
CA SER A 317 3.63 -4.69 -14.51
C SER A 317 4.64 -5.83 -14.60
N GLU A 318 4.20 -7.00 -15.10
CA GLU A 318 5.10 -8.15 -15.34
C GLU A 318 6.14 -7.86 -16.43
N GLU A 319 5.93 -6.83 -17.27
CA GLU A 319 6.91 -6.35 -18.26
C GLU A 319 8.01 -5.48 -17.63
N SER A 320 7.84 -5.02 -16.39
CA SER A 320 8.81 -4.16 -15.70
C SER A 320 10.02 -4.96 -15.23
N PHE A 321 11.21 -4.49 -15.63
CA PHE A 321 12.48 -5.12 -15.26
C PHE A 321 12.67 -5.15 -13.74
N LEU A 322 12.54 -4.01 -13.05
CA LEU A 322 12.78 -3.95 -11.61
C LEU A 322 11.73 -4.72 -10.82
N TRP A 323 10.46 -4.67 -11.24
CA TRP A 323 9.41 -5.49 -10.64
C TRP A 323 9.76 -6.98 -10.74
N GLY A 324 10.03 -7.46 -11.95
CA GLY A 324 10.42 -8.84 -12.20
C GLY A 324 11.68 -9.25 -11.43
N ALA A 325 12.67 -8.36 -11.32
CA ALA A 325 13.91 -8.63 -10.59
C ALA A 325 13.68 -8.80 -9.08
N PHE A 326 12.88 -7.95 -8.44
CA PHE A 326 12.50 -8.13 -7.04
C PHE A 326 11.73 -9.44 -6.82
N ARG A 327 10.76 -9.74 -7.69
CA ARG A 327 9.95 -10.97 -7.62
C ARG A 327 10.80 -12.22 -7.77
N ALA A 328 11.64 -12.28 -8.80
CA ALA A 328 12.53 -13.39 -9.06
C ALA A 328 13.54 -13.59 -7.90
N HIS A 329 14.03 -12.50 -7.30
CA HIS A 329 14.94 -12.60 -6.16
C HIS A 329 14.23 -13.15 -4.91
N HIS A 330 12.99 -12.72 -4.64
CA HIS A 330 12.13 -13.32 -3.61
C HIS A 330 11.93 -14.82 -3.82
N ASP A 331 11.55 -15.22 -5.03
CA ASP A 331 11.29 -16.62 -5.36
C ASP A 331 12.56 -17.48 -5.25
N LYS A 332 13.73 -16.93 -5.59
CA LYS A 332 15.03 -17.61 -5.40
C LYS A 332 15.34 -17.86 -3.93
N LEU A 333 15.09 -16.87 -3.05
CA LEU A 333 15.33 -17.03 -1.61
C LEU A 333 14.39 -18.11 -1.04
N LYS A 334 13.09 -18.03 -1.35
CA LYS A 334 12.09 -19.02 -0.89
C LYS A 334 12.32 -20.42 -1.46
N GLY A 335 12.66 -20.52 -2.75
CA GLY A 335 12.86 -21.78 -3.48
C GLY A 335 14.09 -22.59 -3.06
N THR A 336 14.96 -22.05 -2.21
CA THR A 336 16.07 -22.79 -1.62
C THR A 336 15.59 -23.75 -0.52
N GLN A 337 14.34 -23.64 -0.05
CA GLN A 337 13.76 -24.47 0.98
C GLN A 337 12.97 -25.65 0.38
N THR A 338 13.52 -26.87 0.48
CA THR A 338 12.90 -28.10 -0.04
C THR A 338 12.05 -28.83 1.03
N GLU A 339 12.07 -28.37 2.29
CA GLU A 339 11.42 -29.02 3.44
C GLU A 339 10.43 -28.09 4.18
N LEU A 340 9.38 -28.69 4.77
CA LEU A 340 8.38 -28.02 5.60
C LEU A 340 8.98 -27.58 6.95
N LEU A 341 9.77 -26.52 6.94
CA LEU A 341 10.34 -25.94 8.16
C LEU A 341 9.31 -25.04 8.88
N PRO A 342 9.40 -24.88 10.21
CA PRO A 342 8.68 -23.84 10.93
C PRO A 342 8.99 -22.45 10.36
N ALA A 343 7.98 -21.59 10.25
CA ALA A 343 8.09 -20.28 9.57
C ALA A 343 9.21 -19.38 10.12
N ASN A 344 9.48 -19.44 11.42
CA ASN A 344 10.56 -18.68 12.07
C ASN A 344 11.97 -19.17 11.67
N VAL A 345 12.14 -20.47 11.45
CA VAL A 345 13.42 -21.06 10.99
C VAL A 345 13.62 -20.72 9.53
N ALA A 346 12.59 -20.91 8.70
CA ALA A 346 12.58 -20.53 7.29
C ALA A 346 13.00 -19.06 7.09
N SER A 347 12.35 -18.14 7.81
CA SER A 347 12.62 -16.71 7.74
C SER A 347 14.07 -16.34 8.10
N ARG A 348 14.64 -16.99 9.13
CA ARG A 348 16.06 -16.79 9.50
C ARG A 348 17.02 -17.30 8.43
N MET A 349 16.73 -18.46 7.82
CA MET A 349 17.55 -19.00 6.74
C MET A 349 17.51 -18.11 5.50
N ASP A 350 16.34 -17.61 5.12
CA ASP A 350 16.17 -16.66 4.02
C ASP A 350 16.97 -15.38 4.27
N HIS A 351 16.97 -14.89 5.51
CA HIS A 351 17.77 -13.73 5.91
C HIS A 351 19.27 -13.98 5.72
N ILE A 352 19.79 -15.14 6.15
CA ILE A 352 21.22 -15.48 5.97
C ILE A 352 21.56 -15.57 4.48
N ALA A 353 20.74 -16.26 3.69
CA ALA A 353 20.94 -16.39 2.24
C ALA A 353 20.93 -15.02 1.52
N LYS A 354 20.04 -14.12 1.95
CA LYS A 354 19.93 -12.74 1.48
C LYS A 354 21.22 -11.95 1.74
N GLU A 355 21.71 -11.97 2.98
CA GLU A 355 22.95 -11.27 3.38
C GLU A 355 24.19 -11.84 2.66
N ASP A 356 24.27 -13.17 2.50
CA ASP A 356 25.38 -13.81 1.79
C ASP A 356 25.37 -13.47 0.30
N SER A 357 24.19 -13.45 -0.33
CA SER A 357 24.04 -13.06 -1.74
C SER A 357 24.45 -11.60 -1.97
N HIS A 358 24.05 -10.70 -1.07
CA HIS A 358 24.42 -9.28 -1.13
C HIS A 358 25.92 -9.07 -1.02
N ARG A 359 26.54 -9.69 0.00
CA ARG A 359 27.99 -9.61 0.23
C ARG A 359 28.79 -10.09 -0.98
N LYS A 360 28.45 -11.27 -1.51
CA LYS A 360 29.12 -11.84 -2.70
C LYS A 360 29.02 -10.92 -3.90
N PHE A 361 27.86 -10.28 -4.11
CA PHE A 361 27.67 -9.39 -5.25
C PHE A 361 28.57 -8.15 -5.16
N TRP A 362 28.62 -7.49 -4.00
CA TRP A 362 29.31 -6.19 -3.85
C TRP A 362 30.78 -6.28 -3.44
N MET A 363 31.21 -7.33 -2.73
CA MET A 363 32.58 -7.44 -2.21
C MET A 363 33.49 -8.34 -3.06
N ASP A 364 32.95 -9.38 -3.70
CA ASP A 364 33.76 -10.42 -4.33
C ASP A 364 33.93 -10.23 -5.85
N ASN A 365 33.22 -9.28 -6.47
CA ASN A 365 33.22 -9.07 -7.93
C ASN A 365 33.70 -7.67 -8.33
N GLU A 366 34.52 -7.59 -9.39
CA GLU A 366 34.74 -6.33 -10.10
C GLU A 366 33.50 -6.00 -10.94
N LEU A 367 32.69 -5.04 -10.47
CA LEU A 367 31.43 -4.67 -11.12
C LEU A 367 31.64 -3.63 -12.22
N SER A 368 31.53 -4.04 -13.48
CA SER A 368 31.42 -3.13 -14.63
C SER A 368 29.96 -2.78 -14.91
N ALA A 369 29.67 -1.50 -15.17
CA ALA A 369 28.31 -1.08 -15.54
C ALA A 369 27.84 -1.71 -16.88
N ALA A 370 28.77 -2.09 -17.75
CA ALA A 370 28.48 -2.72 -19.05
C ALA A 370 27.87 -4.12 -18.92
N ASP A 371 28.03 -4.78 -17.76
CA ASP A 371 27.52 -6.12 -17.52
C ASP A 371 26.04 -6.12 -17.09
N PHE A 372 25.46 -4.94 -16.87
CA PHE A 372 24.13 -4.78 -16.32
C PHE A 372 23.24 -3.91 -17.20
N ARG A 373 21.94 -4.21 -17.19
CA ARG A 373 20.94 -3.34 -17.80
C ARG A 373 20.93 -1.99 -17.08
N GLN A 374 20.79 -0.92 -17.85
CA GLN A 374 20.57 0.45 -17.38
C GLN A 374 19.19 0.94 -17.81
N VAL A 375 18.64 1.92 -17.09
CA VAL A 375 17.47 2.65 -17.59
C VAL A 375 17.84 3.36 -18.89
N SER A 376 17.02 3.14 -19.91
CA SER A 376 17.12 3.89 -21.17
C SER A 376 16.73 5.36 -20.91
N PRO A 377 17.46 6.34 -21.44
CA PRO A 377 17.08 7.76 -21.31
C PRO A 377 15.71 8.03 -21.92
N SER A 378 14.93 8.93 -21.31
CA SER A 378 13.66 9.38 -21.90
C SER A 378 13.91 10.12 -23.22
N ALA A 379 12.98 10.01 -24.17
CA ALA A 379 13.03 10.71 -25.45
C ALA A 379 12.50 12.17 -25.38
N GLY A 380 12.20 12.67 -24.18
CA GLY A 380 11.62 13.99 -23.94
C GLY A 380 10.15 14.11 -24.35
N ASP A 381 9.65 15.33 -24.51
CA ASP A 381 8.27 15.54 -24.98
C ASP A 381 8.07 14.97 -26.40
N GLN A 382 7.02 14.17 -26.58
CA GLN A 382 6.65 13.56 -27.86
C GLN A 382 5.14 13.79 -28.14
N PRO A 383 4.78 14.94 -28.73
CA PRO A 383 3.40 15.25 -29.08
C PRO A 383 2.75 14.18 -29.96
N GLY A 384 1.54 13.75 -29.59
CA GLY A 384 0.76 12.74 -30.32
C GLY A 384 1.20 11.28 -30.11
N MET A 385 2.33 11.04 -29.45
CA MET A 385 2.78 9.68 -29.13
C MET A 385 2.25 9.22 -27.78
N LYS A 386 1.89 7.94 -27.69
CA LYS A 386 1.52 7.28 -26.44
C LYS A 386 2.65 6.43 -25.91
N PHE A 387 2.66 6.18 -24.61
CA PHE A 387 3.54 5.16 -24.04
C PHE A 387 3.22 3.78 -24.63
N THR A 388 4.23 2.98 -24.94
CA THR A 388 4.03 1.66 -25.57
C THR A 388 4.57 0.50 -24.73
N SER A 389 5.52 0.73 -23.83
CA SER A 389 6.19 -0.34 -23.07
C SER A 389 6.47 0.07 -21.62
N SER A 390 6.65 -0.92 -20.74
CA SER A 390 7.10 -0.69 -19.36
C SER A 390 8.47 -0.04 -19.29
N GLU A 391 9.38 -0.35 -20.23
CA GLU A 391 10.68 0.31 -20.31
C GLU A 391 10.53 1.82 -20.55
N GLN A 392 9.62 2.21 -21.45
CA GLN A 392 9.35 3.62 -21.68
C GLN A 392 8.71 4.26 -20.44
N VAL A 393 7.76 3.59 -19.77
CA VAL A 393 7.20 4.08 -18.50
C VAL A 393 8.32 4.36 -17.47
N THR A 394 9.22 3.40 -17.25
CA THR A 394 10.34 3.57 -16.33
C THR A 394 11.28 4.70 -16.76
N SER A 395 11.60 4.82 -18.06
CA SER A 395 12.47 5.89 -18.58
C SER A 395 11.95 7.30 -18.32
N TYR A 396 10.62 7.49 -18.24
CA TYR A 396 10.00 8.78 -17.93
C TYR A 396 9.76 8.97 -16.42
N ALA A 397 9.50 7.89 -15.68
CA ALA A 397 9.31 7.93 -14.22
C ALA A 397 10.59 8.29 -13.45
N VAL A 398 11.73 7.71 -13.85
CA VAL A 398 13.02 7.89 -13.16
C VAL A 398 13.48 9.35 -13.12
N PRO A 399 13.46 10.14 -14.21
CA PRO A 399 13.77 11.58 -14.18
C PRO A 399 12.95 12.36 -13.13
N VAL A 400 11.64 12.06 -13.06
CA VAL A 400 10.71 12.74 -12.14
C VAL A 400 11.01 12.36 -10.69
N TRP A 401 11.26 11.09 -10.42
CA TRP A 401 11.68 10.61 -9.11
C TRP A 401 13.00 11.26 -8.69
N ALA A 402 14.03 11.22 -9.54
CA ALA A 402 15.34 11.80 -9.28
C ALA A 402 15.27 13.30 -8.99
N HIS A 403 14.50 14.04 -9.79
CA HIS A 403 14.29 15.48 -9.60
C HIS A 403 13.55 15.79 -8.30
N THR A 404 12.52 15.01 -7.97
CA THR A 404 11.78 15.13 -6.70
C THR A 404 12.71 14.90 -5.51
N VAL A 405 13.51 13.82 -5.54
CA VAL A 405 14.50 13.52 -4.51
C VAL A 405 15.51 14.66 -4.40
N ALA A 406 16.00 15.21 -5.51
CA ALA A 406 16.95 16.32 -5.52
C ALA A 406 16.38 17.60 -4.88
N ILE A 407 15.12 17.96 -5.16
CA ILE A 407 14.43 19.11 -4.53
C ILE A 407 14.28 18.86 -3.03
N VAL A 408 13.71 17.72 -2.65
CA VAL A 408 13.46 17.39 -1.24
C VAL A 408 14.78 17.35 -0.45
N ALA A 409 15.79 16.66 -0.95
CA ALA A 409 17.11 16.57 -0.31
C ALA A 409 17.85 17.91 -0.23
N SER A 410 17.51 18.88 -1.09
CA SER A 410 18.09 20.24 -1.05
C SER A 410 17.47 21.15 0.02
N LYS A 411 16.36 20.76 0.66
CA LYS A 411 15.74 21.54 1.75
C LYS A 411 16.48 21.35 3.08
N VAL A 412 17.73 21.80 3.10
CA VAL A 412 18.65 21.69 4.24
C VAL A 412 18.03 22.26 5.52
N GLY A 413 18.05 21.47 6.59
CA GLY A 413 17.52 21.85 7.90
C GLY A 413 16.01 21.64 8.09
N ASP A 414 15.27 21.33 7.03
CA ASP A 414 13.85 20.95 7.17
C ASP A 414 13.74 19.54 7.76
N ARG A 415 12.99 19.39 8.85
CA ARG A 415 12.77 18.08 9.49
C ARG A 415 11.58 17.33 8.90
N ASN A 416 10.71 18.03 8.17
CA ASN A 416 9.50 17.45 7.60
C ASN A 416 9.80 16.56 6.40
N ILE A 417 10.96 16.73 5.76
CA ILE A 417 11.39 15.90 4.62
C ILE A 417 11.95 14.54 5.02
N LEU A 418 12.24 14.32 6.31
CA LEU A 418 12.95 13.11 6.75
C LEU A 418 12.21 11.80 6.45
N PRO A 419 10.88 11.68 6.59
CA PRO A 419 10.18 10.45 6.20
C PRO A 419 10.30 10.14 4.71
N PHE A 420 10.23 11.16 3.84
CA PHE A 420 10.47 11.01 2.40
C PHE A 420 11.89 10.47 2.14
N LEU A 421 12.90 11.06 2.80
CA LEU A 421 14.29 10.64 2.65
C LEU A 421 14.51 9.22 3.18
N HIS A 422 13.90 8.87 4.31
CA HIS A 422 13.97 7.53 4.89
C HIS A 422 13.43 6.47 3.92
N VAL A 423 12.25 6.68 3.33
CA VAL A 423 11.66 5.77 2.33
C VAL A 423 12.56 5.65 1.10
N THR A 424 13.07 6.79 0.61
CA THR A 424 13.97 6.84 -0.57
C THR A 424 15.25 6.05 -0.32
N LEU A 425 15.93 6.31 0.80
CA LEU A 425 17.17 5.63 1.17
C LEU A 425 16.95 4.14 1.45
N ALA A 426 15.82 3.78 2.07
CA ALA A 426 15.44 2.38 2.31
C ALA A 426 15.20 1.62 1.00
N PHE A 427 14.55 2.27 0.02
CA PHE A 427 14.39 1.70 -1.32
C PHE A 427 15.72 1.52 -2.04
N LEU A 428 16.61 2.53 -2.00
CA LEU A 428 17.96 2.43 -2.58
C LEU A 428 18.78 1.31 -1.94
N TRP A 429 18.72 1.16 -0.62
CA TRP A 429 19.36 0.06 0.08
C TRP A 429 18.76 -1.29 -0.32
N SER A 430 17.44 -1.38 -0.45
CA SER A 430 16.75 -2.60 -0.88
C SER A 430 17.13 -3.01 -2.31
N LEU A 431 17.31 -2.04 -3.22
CA LEU A 431 17.81 -2.29 -4.58
C LEU A 431 19.22 -2.89 -4.59
N SER A 432 20.03 -2.66 -3.56
CA SER A 432 21.37 -3.25 -3.48
C SER A 432 21.34 -4.76 -3.22
N TYR A 433 20.25 -5.31 -2.70
CA TYR A 433 20.10 -6.76 -2.53
C TYR A 433 19.72 -7.48 -3.82
N VAL A 434 19.15 -6.78 -4.80
CA VAL A 434 18.81 -7.35 -6.10
C VAL A 434 20.01 -7.17 -7.04
N PRO A 435 20.66 -8.25 -7.51
CA PRO A 435 21.78 -8.14 -8.44
C PRO A 435 21.42 -7.31 -9.67
N GLY A 436 22.17 -6.23 -9.92
CA GLY A 436 21.90 -5.27 -11.00
C GLY A 436 20.76 -4.28 -10.74
N GLY A 437 19.98 -4.41 -9.66
CA GLY A 437 18.84 -3.55 -9.35
C GLY A 437 19.22 -2.09 -9.06
N LEU A 438 20.18 -1.88 -8.15
CA LEU A 438 20.70 -0.53 -7.87
C LEU A 438 21.50 0.04 -9.05
N ILE A 439 22.22 -0.84 -9.76
CA ILE A 439 23.01 -0.47 -10.94
C ILE A 439 22.08 0.04 -12.05
N TYR A 440 20.92 -0.56 -12.25
CA TYR A 440 19.93 -0.13 -13.25
C TYR A 440 19.50 1.34 -13.12
N LEU A 441 19.50 1.90 -11.90
CA LEU A 441 19.14 3.29 -11.63
C LEU A 441 20.34 4.21 -11.37
N GLU A 442 21.58 3.70 -11.39
CA GLU A 442 22.73 4.39 -10.76
C GLU A 442 23.02 5.78 -11.35
N ASN A 443 22.76 5.94 -12.65
CA ASN A 443 22.97 7.18 -13.41
C ASN A 443 22.02 8.32 -12.97
N ASP A 444 20.80 7.98 -12.56
CA ASP A 444 19.76 8.95 -12.27
C ASP A 444 19.70 9.35 -10.79
N ILE A 445 20.32 8.56 -9.90
CA ILE A 445 20.28 8.82 -8.47
C ILE A 445 21.04 10.13 -8.17
N PRO A 446 20.43 11.12 -7.49
CA PRO A 446 21.06 12.40 -7.21
C PRO A 446 22.03 12.29 -6.02
N TRP A 447 23.10 11.49 -6.17
CA TRP A 447 24.07 11.15 -5.10
C TRP A 447 24.60 12.37 -4.35
N ALA A 448 24.99 13.43 -5.07
CA ALA A 448 25.49 14.66 -4.45
C ALA A 448 24.45 15.36 -3.56
N LYS A 449 23.16 15.32 -3.95
CA LYS A 449 22.08 15.90 -3.14
C LYS A 449 21.75 15.04 -1.93
N LEU A 450 21.81 13.72 -2.07
CA LEU A 450 21.66 12.79 -0.95
C LEU A 450 22.80 12.98 0.07
N VAL A 451 24.06 13.06 -0.39
CA VAL A 451 25.23 13.33 0.46
C VAL A 451 25.10 14.68 1.17
N LEU A 452 24.70 15.74 0.45
CA LEU A 452 24.43 17.05 1.04
C LEU A 452 23.40 16.92 2.17
N SER A 453 22.27 16.27 1.89
CA SER A 453 21.20 16.11 2.88
C SER A 453 21.66 15.33 4.11
N LEU A 454 22.31 14.18 3.91
CA LEU A 454 22.86 13.33 4.98
C LEU A 454 23.81 14.10 5.91
N ASN A 455 24.67 14.95 5.35
CA ASN A 455 25.61 15.78 6.13
C ASN A 455 24.93 16.89 6.93
N THR A 456 23.67 17.23 6.62
CA THR A 456 22.91 18.29 7.30
C THR A 456 21.93 17.76 8.35
N LEU A 457 21.79 16.44 8.47
CA LEU A 457 20.89 15.82 9.43
C LEU A 457 21.34 16.09 10.87
N SER A 458 20.38 16.41 11.74
CA SER A 458 20.64 16.57 13.16
C SER A 458 21.18 15.28 13.75
N ARG A 459 22.37 15.35 14.38
CA ARG A 459 22.94 14.24 15.16
C ARG A 459 22.54 14.25 16.63
N SER A 460 21.71 15.21 17.06
CA SER A 460 21.17 15.23 18.42
C SER A 460 20.32 13.97 18.67
N GLY A 461 20.71 13.17 19.67
CA GLY A 461 20.06 11.90 20.01
C GLY A 461 20.45 10.70 19.13
N VAL A 462 21.33 10.89 18.13
CA VAL A 462 21.87 9.82 17.28
C VAL A 462 23.06 9.17 17.98
N VAL A 463 23.15 7.84 17.93
CA VAL A 463 24.27 7.08 18.47
C VAL A 463 25.14 6.57 17.33
N ASP A 464 26.32 7.16 17.17
CA ASP A 464 27.23 6.84 16.07
C ASP A 464 27.62 5.35 16.01
N ALA A 465 27.75 4.68 17.15
CA ALA A 465 28.01 3.24 17.20
C ALA A 465 26.89 2.39 16.55
N ARG A 466 25.63 2.84 16.63
CA ARG A 466 24.51 2.18 15.92
C ARG A 466 24.51 2.53 14.43
N VAL A 467 24.80 3.78 14.08
CA VAL A 467 24.96 4.21 12.68
C VAL A 467 26.04 3.39 11.96
N GLU A 468 27.13 3.09 12.65
CA GLU A 468 28.29 2.39 12.08
C GLU A 468 28.16 0.86 12.13
N SER A 469 27.17 0.35 12.87
CA SER A 469 26.84 -1.07 12.93
C SER A 469 26.32 -1.60 11.59
N SER A 470 26.61 -2.88 11.32
CA SER A 470 25.94 -3.64 10.25
C SER A 470 24.47 -3.91 10.55
N GLU A 471 24.13 -4.01 11.84
CA GLU A 471 22.77 -4.28 12.30
C GLU A 471 21.87 -3.06 12.14
N PHE A 472 20.58 -3.33 11.89
CA PHE A 472 19.56 -2.29 11.81
C PHE A 472 19.49 -1.48 13.12
N PRO A 473 19.42 -0.14 13.07
CA PRO A 473 19.38 0.70 14.26
C PRO A 473 17.99 0.62 14.92
N GLN A 474 17.86 -0.34 15.83
CA GLN A 474 16.65 -0.57 16.60
C GLN A 474 16.74 0.06 17.99
N GLN A 475 15.76 0.89 18.34
CA GLN A 475 15.63 1.43 19.69
C GLN A 475 15.15 0.34 20.66
N GLN A 476 15.73 0.31 21.86
CA GLN A 476 15.39 -0.68 22.90
C GLN A 476 14.14 -0.30 23.71
N SER A 477 13.65 0.94 23.61
CA SER A 477 12.44 1.42 24.27
C SER A 477 11.36 1.87 23.26
N GLY A 478 10.10 1.83 23.68
CA GLY A 478 8.93 1.83 22.80
C GLY A 478 8.74 3.06 21.89
N THR A 479 9.18 4.25 22.29
CA THR A 479 9.04 5.45 21.44
C THR A 479 10.14 5.48 20.37
N GLY A 480 9.74 5.50 19.10
CA GLY A 480 10.66 5.51 17.97
C GLY A 480 11.30 4.16 17.61
N ARG A 481 10.83 3.06 18.21
CA ARG A 481 11.18 1.69 17.75
C ARG A 481 10.62 1.44 16.35
N GLN A 482 9.34 1.75 16.13
CA GLN A 482 8.74 1.83 14.80
C GLN A 482 8.27 3.27 14.57
N LEU A 483 8.60 3.82 13.41
CA LEU A 483 8.20 5.14 12.94
C LEU A 483 6.91 5.02 12.12
N PRO A 484 6.09 6.07 12.01
CA PRO A 484 4.85 6.03 11.22
C PRO A 484 5.06 5.53 9.79
N GLU A 485 6.14 5.98 9.13
CA GLU A 485 6.46 5.55 7.76
C GLU A 485 6.88 4.07 7.65
N ASP A 486 7.29 3.40 8.73
CA ASP A 486 7.64 1.97 8.69
C ASP A 486 6.44 1.11 8.31
N PHE A 487 5.26 1.45 8.84
CA PHE A 487 4.00 0.77 8.53
C PHE A 487 3.56 1.05 7.08
N LEU A 488 3.92 2.22 6.54
CA LEU A 488 3.68 2.57 5.14
C LEU A 488 4.62 1.83 4.19
N ILE A 489 5.87 1.58 4.59
CA ILE A 489 6.84 0.76 3.84
C ILE A 489 6.48 -0.73 3.90
N ARG A 490 6.07 -1.23 5.08
CA ARG A 490 5.78 -2.65 5.33
C ARG A 490 4.83 -3.20 4.26
N GLY A 491 5.19 -4.37 3.72
CA GLY A 491 4.40 -5.10 2.73
C GLY A 491 4.68 -4.77 1.26
N LEU A 492 5.44 -3.71 0.95
CA LEU A 492 5.93 -3.45 -0.41
C LEU A 492 6.91 -4.56 -0.83
N VAL A 493 6.98 -4.88 -2.13
CA VAL A 493 7.82 -5.97 -2.65
C VAL A 493 9.31 -5.84 -2.25
N TRP A 494 9.79 -4.61 -2.09
CA TRP A 494 11.18 -4.33 -1.73
C TRP A 494 11.41 -4.26 -0.21
N ALA A 495 10.37 -4.09 0.61
CA ALA A 495 10.48 -3.88 2.06
C ALA A 495 11.18 -5.03 2.82
N PRO A 496 11.04 -6.32 2.45
CA PRO A 496 11.74 -7.42 3.13
C PRO A 496 13.28 -7.36 3.01
N PHE A 497 13.82 -6.60 2.05
CA PHE A 497 15.25 -6.39 1.93
C PHE A 497 15.77 -5.32 2.89
N TYR A 498 14.88 -4.48 3.44
CA TYR A 498 15.24 -3.42 4.37
C TYR A 498 15.09 -3.84 5.84
N PHE A 499 13.94 -4.38 6.23
CA PHE A 499 13.66 -4.65 7.64
C PHE A 499 14.25 -5.98 8.13
N PRO A 500 14.73 -6.04 9.38
CA PRO A 500 14.95 -7.31 10.07
C PRO A 500 13.66 -8.15 10.14
N PRO A 501 13.75 -9.50 10.11
CA PRO A 501 12.56 -10.36 10.11
C PRO A 501 11.63 -10.16 11.32
N ASP A 502 12.20 -9.85 12.48
CA ASP A 502 11.50 -9.68 13.77
C ASP A 502 11.16 -8.21 14.09
N PHE A 503 11.39 -7.29 13.16
CA PHE A 503 11.22 -5.85 13.41
C PHE A 503 9.78 -5.46 13.77
N PHE A 504 8.81 -6.16 13.20
CA PHE A 504 7.38 -6.01 13.49
C PHE A 504 6.83 -7.12 14.41
N GLU A 505 7.71 -7.79 15.17
CA GLU A 505 7.34 -8.80 16.15
C GLU A 505 7.63 -8.33 17.59
N GLY A 506 6.93 -8.93 18.57
CA GLY A 506 7.11 -8.63 19.98
C GLY A 506 6.57 -7.25 20.37
N GLN A 507 7.46 -6.32 20.73
CA GLN A 507 7.08 -4.95 21.09
C GLN A 507 6.85 -4.12 19.83
N VAL A 508 5.59 -3.92 19.48
CA VAL A 508 5.14 -3.08 18.38
C VAL A 508 4.36 -1.92 18.98
N VAL A 509 4.55 -0.71 18.44
CA VAL A 509 3.76 0.48 18.80
C VAL A 509 2.27 0.15 18.75
N ASP A 510 1.49 0.68 19.69
CA ASP A 510 0.04 0.47 19.74
C ASP A 510 -0.62 1.03 18.49
N GLU A 511 -1.64 0.34 17.99
CA GLU A 511 -2.29 0.65 16.71
C GLU A 511 -2.71 2.13 16.59
N ASP A 512 -3.32 2.66 17.66
CA ASP A 512 -3.82 4.04 17.73
C ASP A 512 -2.69 5.08 17.71
N GLU A 513 -1.44 4.67 18.01
CA GLU A 513 -0.28 5.55 18.07
C GLU A 513 0.55 5.55 16.78
N ARG A 514 0.39 4.56 15.90
CA ARG A 514 1.28 4.37 14.73
C ARG A 514 1.21 5.49 13.72
N THR A 515 0.07 6.13 13.59
CA THR A 515 -0.11 7.27 12.68
C THR A 515 0.26 8.60 13.34
N LEU A 516 0.56 8.61 14.64
CA LEU A 516 0.89 9.83 15.37
C LEU A 516 2.35 10.23 15.10
N GLU A 517 2.54 11.50 14.75
CA GLU A 517 3.88 12.06 14.65
C GLU A 517 4.30 12.68 15.98
N LEU A 518 5.18 12.00 16.71
CA LEU A 518 5.67 12.44 18.01
C LEU A 518 7.04 13.14 17.89
N PRO A 519 7.37 14.12 18.75
CA PRO A 519 8.71 14.74 18.77
C PRO A 519 9.85 13.73 18.98
N SER A 520 9.60 12.65 19.72
CA SER A 520 10.55 11.55 19.95
C SER A 520 10.95 10.80 18.68
N HIS A 521 10.18 10.92 17.59
CA HIS A 521 10.50 10.29 16.30
C HIS A 521 11.66 10.97 15.56
N ALA A 522 12.03 12.20 15.93
CA ALA A 522 13.04 12.97 15.20
C ALA A 522 14.43 12.32 15.22
N ALA A 523 14.92 11.90 16.39
CA ALA A 523 16.26 11.33 16.51
C ALA A 523 16.37 9.92 15.90
N PRO A 524 15.45 8.96 16.16
CA PRO A 524 15.49 7.64 15.52
C PRO A 524 15.38 7.72 13.99
N ARG A 525 14.58 8.66 13.46
CA ARG A 525 14.46 8.87 12.02
C ARG A 525 15.74 9.43 11.39
N ALA A 526 16.37 10.41 12.03
CA ALA A 526 17.67 10.91 11.60
C ALA A 526 18.74 9.80 11.67
N GLU A 527 18.78 9.03 12.76
CA GLU A 527 19.68 7.89 12.91
C GLU A 527 19.53 6.88 11.78
N ARG A 528 18.30 6.51 11.39
CA ARG A 528 18.04 5.60 10.26
C ARG A 528 18.50 6.15 8.92
N CYS A 529 18.26 7.42 8.64
CA CYS A 529 18.72 8.03 7.40
C CYS A 529 20.26 8.01 7.32
N ILE A 530 20.94 8.37 8.42
CA ILE A 530 22.41 8.35 8.49
C ILE A 530 22.93 6.90 8.39
N TRP A 531 22.31 5.95 9.09
CA TRP A 531 22.67 4.53 8.99
C TRP A 531 22.51 3.99 7.57
N LEU A 532 21.39 4.27 6.88
CA LEU A 532 21.20 3.91 5.48
C LEU A 532 22.26 4.54 4.58
N GLY A 533 22.64 5.80 4.83
CA GLY A 533 23.78 6.44 4.18
C GLY A 533 25.09 5.67 4.39
N ALA A 534 25.37 5.25 5.63
CA ALA A 534 26.56 4.47 5.96
C ALA A 534 26.54 3.07 5.31
N ARG A 535 25.38 2.41 5.24
CA ARG A 535 25.18 1.15 4.52
C ARG A 535 25.45 1.32 3.03
N LEU A 536 24.87 2.33 2.39
CA LEU A 536 25.15 2.66 0.98
C LEU A 536 26.64 2.99 0.74
N ALA A 537 27.31 3.65 1.69
CA ALA A 537 28.74 3.91 1.61
C ALA A 537 29.59 2.64 1.69
N SER A 538 29.15 1.61 2.42
CA SER A 538 29.83 0.32 2.53
C SER A 538 29.88 -0.48 1.22
N LEU A 539 29.08 -0.10 0.22
CA LEU A 539 29.17 -0.65 -1.14
C LEU A 539 30.46 -0.21 -1.87
N ASN A 540 31.18 0.79 -1.34
CA ASN A 540 32.43 1.34 -1.90
C ASN A 540 32.34 1.83 -3.36
N ARG A 541 31.13 2.11 -3.84
CA ARG A 541 30.88 2.50 -5.24
C ARG A 541 30.41 3.93 -5.41
N TYR A 542 29.40 4.35 -4.64
CA TYR A 542 28.70 5.62 -4.91
C TYR A 542 29.04 6.75 -3.96
N ILE A 543 28.94 6.48 -2.65
CA ILE A 543 29.21 7.46 -1.61
C ILE A 543 30.24 6.90 -0.63
N THR A 544 30.88 7.77 0.13
CA THR A 544 31.85 7.43 1.16
C THR A 544 31.35 7.94 2.50
N TYR A 545 31.76 7.29 3.59
CA TYR A 545 31.49 7.74 4.95
C TYR A 545 32.80 7.72 5.75
N ASN A 546 33.16 8.86 6.33
CA ASN A 546 34.39 8.99 7.11
C ASN A 546 34.09 8.76 8.60
N LEU A 547 34.63 7.66 9.16
CA LEU A 547 34.41 7.25 10.55
C LEU A 547 34.91 8.26 11.60
N THR A 548 35.81 9.17 11.24
CA THR A 548 36.36 10.17 12.17
C THR A 548 35.55 11.46 12.15
N THR A 549 35.34 12.03 10.97
CA THR A 549 34.62 13.30 10.78
C THR A 549 33.10 13.11 10.77
N LYS A 550 32.65 11.86 10.63
CA LYS A 550 31.25 11.47 10.49
C LYS A 550 30.55 12.11 9.27
N GLN A 551 31.33 12.52 8.27
CA GLN A 551 30.87 13.15 7.05
C GLN A 551 30.77 12.14 5.91
N PHE A 552 29.80 12.37 5.03
CA PHE A 552 29.62 11.69 3.77
C PHE A 552 30.29 12.45 2.61
N GLY A 553 30.74 11.72 1.60
CA GLY A 553 31.24 12.26 0.34
C GLY A 553 30.73 11.46 -0.86
N CYS A 554 30.88 11.98 -2.07
CA CYS A 554 30.70 11.19 -3.29
C CYS A 554 32.03 10.56 -3.70
N THR A 555 31.98 9.35 -4.27
CA THR A 555 33.15 8.79 -4.95
C THR A 555 33.40 9.51 -6.28
N LYS A 556 34.61 9.36 -6.84
CA LYS A 556 34.90 9.84 -8.20
C LYS A 556 33.97 9.20 -9.23
N PHE A 557 33.62 7.92 -9.03
CA PHE A 557 32.71 7.19 -9.89
C PHE A 557 31.32 7.84 -9.90
N ALA A 558 30.69 8.06 -8.75
CA ALA A 558 29.38 8.70 -8.68
C ALA A 558 29.35 10.12 -9.28
N LEU A 559 30.44 10.88 -9.14
CA LEU A 559 30.55 12.20 -9.77
C LEU A 559 30.78 12.14 -11.28
N SER A 560 31.32 11.03 -11.79
CA SER A 560 31.49 10.77 -13.22
C SER A 560 30.27 10.16 -13.89
N LEU A 561 29.34 9.62 -13.09
CA LEU A 561 28.09 9.08 -13.63
C LEU A 561 27.38 10.19 -14.39
N PRO A 562 26.86 9.88 -15.58
CA PRO A 562 26.13 10.88 -16.33
C PRO A 562 24.96 11.36 -15.50
N GLY A 563 24.76 12.66 -15.36
CA GLY A 563 23.51 13.23 -14.80
C GLY A 563 22.32 13.05 -15.76
N HIS A 564 22.24 11.89 -16.42
CA HIS A 564 21.31 11.57 -17.50
C HIS A 564 19.97 11.17 -16.93
N SER A 565 19.24 12.17 -16.44
CA SER A 565 17.85 12.44 -16.83
C SER A 565 17.42 13.73 -16.15
N SER A 566 17.87 14.86 -16.71
CA SER A 566 17.36 16.14 -16.24
C SER A 566 15.86 16.19 -16.50
N MET A 567 15.07 16.58 -15.50
CA MET A 567 13.67 16.97 -15.68
C MET A 567 13.48 17.98 -16.83
N ASN A 568 14.53 18.74 -17.17
CA ASN A 568 14.56 19.64 -18.32
C ASN A 568 14.33 18.93 -19.67
N THR A 569 14.62 17.63 -19.78
CA THR A 569 14.33 16.83 -20.99
C THR A 569 12.83 16.58 -21.18
N LEU A 570 12.07 16.58 -20.09
CA LEU A 570 10.61 16.48 -20.08
C LEU A 570 9.92 17.86 -20.18
N HIS A 571 10.70 18.92 -20.42
CA HIS A 571 10.16 20.27 -20.56
C HIS A 571 9.38 20.40 -21.87
N VAL A 572 8.16 20.90 -21.77
CA VAL A 572 7.32 21.19 -22.94
C VAL A 572 7.70 22.58 -23.46
N LEU A 573 8.31 22.63 -24.64
CA LEU A 573 8.59 23.89 -25.31
C LEU A 573 7.27 24.57 -25.70
N ALA A 574 7.11 25.86 -25.38
CA ALA A 574 5.96 26.63 -25.86
C ALA A 574 5.95 26.62 -27.40
N PRO A 575 4.78 26.48 -28.05
CA PRO A 575 4.70 26.61 -29.50
C PRO A 575 5.24 27.99 -29.89
N ALA A 576 6.17 28.02 -30.86
CA ALA A 576 6.70 29.26 -31.40
C ALA A 576 5.52 30.17 -31.81
N PRO A 577 5.53 31.47 -31.46
CA PRO A 577 4.49 32.37 -31.92
C PRO A 577 4.45 32.29 -33.45
N ALA A 578 3.27 32.01 -33.99
CA ALA A 578 3.07 32.02 -35.44
C ALA A 578 3.56 33.38 -35.93
N SER A 579 4.61 33.38 -36.76
CA SER A 579 5.10 34.59 -37.41
C SER A 579 3.90 35.25 -38.08
N GLU A 580 3.54 36.45 -37.62
CA GLU A 580 2.65 37.33 -38.35
C GLU A 580 3.18 37.37 -39.78
N ARG A 581 2.40 36.81 -40.71
CA ARG A 581 2.69 37.00 -42.13
C ARG A 581 2.48 38.49 -42.37
N ASP A 582 3.58 39.20 -42.54
CA ASP A 582 3.60 40.52 -43.15
C ASP A 582 2.88 40.43 -44.50
N VAL A 583 1.59 40.78 -44.49
CA VAL A 583 0.86 41.14 -45.70
C VAL A 583 1.35 42.53 -46.04
N SER A 584 2.42 42.61 -46.84
CA SER A 584 2.78 43.87 -47.49
C SER A 584 1.66 44.24 -48.46
N MET A 585 1.05 45.38 -48.17
CA MET A 585 0.08 46.08 -49.00
C MET A 585 0.66 46.33 -50.40
N THR A 586 -0.01 45.83 -51.42
CA THR A 586 0.06 46.45 -52.75
C THR A 586 -1.03 47.53 -52.80
N ASP A 587 -0.61 48.78 -52.71
CA ASP A 587 -1.45 49.94 -53.01
C ASP A 587 -1.56 50.16 -54.53
N VAL A 588 -2.73 50.72 -54.89
CA VAL A 588 -3.11 51.28 -56.19
C VAL A 588 -2.26 52.50 -56.55
#